data_AF-A0A227J866-F1
#
_entry.id   AF-A0A227J866-F1
#
_cell.length_a   1.000
_cell.length_b   1.000
_cell.length_c   1.000
_cell.angle_alpha   90.00
_cell.angle_beta   90.00
_cell.angle_gamma   90.00
#
_symmetry.space_group_name_H-M   'P 1'
#
loop_
_entity.id
_entity.type
_entity.pdbx_description
1 polymer ?
#
loop_
_entity_poly.entity_id
_entity_poly.type
_entity_poly.pdbx_seq_one_letter_code
_entity_poly.pdbx_strand_id
1 'polypeptide(L)'
;DAKLEHLRACLTWLANFHARYIGVCSDKLWHTGTYWHLATRPDELEALQDTELKKAAQLIDQTLSQAKFKTLVHGDAKLANFCFEQDELSVAAVDFQYVGHGCAMKDVALFMSSAVKPERCAE
;
A
#
# COMPACT_ATOMS: atom_id res chain seq x y z
N ASP A 1 3.66 17.15 -5.42
CA ASP A 1 4.06 15.97 -6.20
C ASP A 1 5.46 15.59 -5.82
N ALA A 2 5.71 14.31 -5.63
CA ALA A 2 7.06 13.83 -5.30
C ALA A 2 8.00 13.98 -6.50
N LYS A 3 9.28 14.30 -6.23
CA LYS A 3 10.35 14.22 -7.23
C LYS A 3 10.61 12.74 -7.58
N LEU A 4 11.18 12.47 -8.75
CA LEU A 4 11.52 11.09 -9.16
C LEU A 4 12.45 10.40 -8.15
N GLU A 5 13.38 11.14 -7.57
CA GLU A 5 14.30 10.65 -6.53
C GLU A 5 13.54 10.24 -5.27
N HIS A 6 12.56 11.03 -4.82
CA HIS A 6 11.72 10.70 -3.68
C HIS A 6 10.88 9.44 -3.92
N LEU A 7 10.31 9.31 -5.11
CA LEU A 7 9.57 8.11 -5.51
C LEU A 7 10.46 6.87 -5.44
N ARG A 8 11.69 6.96 -5.98
CA ARG A 8 12.67 5.87 -5.95
C ARG A 8 13.08 5.51 -4.53
N ALA A 9 13.36 6.49 -3.68
CA ALA A 9 13.75 6.26 -2.29
C ALA A 9 12.64 5.53 -1.51
N CYS A 10 11.40 6.00 -1.61
CA CYS A 10 10.25 5.37 -0.95
C CYS A 10 9.97 3.96 -1.48
N LEU A 11 9.98 3.77 -2.80
CA LEU A 11 9.78 2.44 -3.41
C LEU A 11 10.91 1.46 -3.05
N THR A 12 12.14 1.94 -2.96
CA THR A 12 13.29 1.14 -2.51
C THR A 12 13.11 0.73 -1.05
N TRP A 13 12.67 1.66 -0.19
CA TRP A 13 12.38 1.37 1.20
C TRP A 13 11.26 0.31 1.33
N LEU A 14 10.14 0.49 0.61
CA LEU A 14 9.04 -0.48 0.60
C LEU A 14 9.48 -1.85 0.11
N ALA A 15 10.22 -1.91 -0.99
CA ALA A 15 10.75 -3.16 -1.53
C ALA A 15 11.64 -3.89 -0.51
N ASN A 16 12.53 -3.18 0.18
CA ASN A 16 13.39 -3.74 1.22
C ASN A 16 12.58 -4.23 2.43
N PHE A 17 11.59 -3.45 2.87
CA PHE A 17 10.70 -3.83 3.96
C PHE A 17 9.91 -5.09 3.61
N HIS A 18 9.27 -5.12 2.44
CA HIS A 18 8.52 -6.28 1.96
C HIS A 18 9.41 -7.50 1.81
N ALA A 19 10.56 -7.38 1.13
CA ALA A 19 11.48 -8.50 0.92
C ALA A 19 11.96 -9.11 2.24
N ARG A 20 12.21 -8.28 3.26
CA ARG A 20 12.64 -8.72 4.59
C ARG A 20 11.58 -9.58 5.31
N TYR A 21 10.30 -9.36 5.05
CA TYR A 21 9.20 -10.00 5.77
C TYR A 21 8.34 -10.93 4.90
N ILE A 22 8.77 -11.25 3.68
CA ILE A 22 8.12 -12.29 2.86
C ILE A 22 8.09 -13.61 3.65
N GLY A 23 6.90 -14.22 3.74
CA GLY A 23 6.69 -15.49 4.42
C GLY A 23 6.76 -15.42 5.95
N VAL A 24 6.97 -14.24 6.54
CA VAL A 24 6.91 -14.06 7.99
C VAL A 24 5.44 -14.04 8.42
N CYS A 25 5.13 -14.87 9.43
CA CYS A 25 3.83 -14.92 10.08
C CYS A 25 3.97 -14.52 11.55
N SER A 26 3.04 -13.69 12.04
CA SER A 26 3.01 -13.23 13.43
C SER A 26 1.58 -13.02 13.91
N ASP A 27 1.17 -13.73 14.97
CA ASP A 27 -0.17 -13.53 15.56
C ASP A 27 -0.31 -12.23 16.38
N LYS A 28 0.77 -11.43 16.45
CA LYS A 28 0.80 -10.15 17.16
C LYS A 28 0.47 -8.95 16.28
N LEU A 29 0.34 -9.15 14.97
CA LEU A 29 0.04 -8.10 13.99
C LEU A 29 -1.34 -8.33 13.37
N TRP A 30 -1.84 -7.32 12.64
CA TRP A 30 -3.11 -7.47 11.91
C TRP A 30 -3.04 -8.65 10.93
N HIS A 31 -4.06 -9.52 10.98
CA HIS A 31 -4.14 -10.67 10.08
C HIS A 31 -4.28 -10.24 8.62
N THR A 32 -4.99 -9.14 8.41
CA THR A 32 -5.01 -8.39 7.15
C THR A 32 -4.50 -6.99 7.46
N GLY A 33 -3.29 -6.67 7.00
CA GLY A 33 -2.76 -5.31 7.07
C GLY A 33 -3.51 -4.36 6.13
N THR A 34 -3.24 -3.08 6.32
CA THR A 34 -3.96 -1.92 5.75
C THR A 34 -5.32 -1.65 6.39
N TYR A 35 -5.68 -0.37 6.50
CA TYR A 35 -7.04 0.03 6.85
C TYR A 35 -8.00 0.01 5.64
N TRP A 36 -7.45 0.16 4.44
CA TRP A 36 -8.17 0.24 3.16
C TRP A 36 -8.29 -1.13 2.49
N HIS A 37 -9.09 -2.02 3.06
CA HIS A 37 -9.44 -3.30 2.42
C HIS A 37 -10.95 -3.47 2.33
N LEU A 38 -11.45 -4.28 1.39
CA LEU A 38 -12.87 -4.24 1.01
C LEU A 38 -13.80 -4.51 2.21
N ALA A 39 -13.43 -5.42 3.11
CA ALA A 39 -14.22 -5.78 4.28
C ALA A 39 -14.43 -4.64 5.30
N THR A 40 -13.62 -3.57 5.30
CA THR A 40 -13.83 -2.43 6.20
C THR A 40 -14.73 -1.35 5.62
N ARG A 41 -15.08 -1.41 4.33
CA ARG A 41 -15.79 -0.34 3.60
C ARG A 41 -17.01 -0.83 2.80
N PRO A 42 -17.92 -1.61 3.39
CA PRO A 42 -19.12 -2.08 2.69
C PRO A 42 -20.00 -0.91 2.20
N ASP A 43 -20.15 0.13 3.02
CA ASP A 43 -20.97 1.31 2.69
C ASP A 43 -20.37 2.13 1.54
N GLU A 44 -19.03 2.24 1.47
CA GLU A 44 -18.36 2.94 0.35
C GLU A 44 -18.48 2.14 -0.95
N LEU A 45 -18.37 0.81 -0.88
CA LEU A 45 -18.61 -0.06 -2.03
C LEU A 45 -20.07 0.07 -2.51
N GLU A 46 -21.03 0.15 -1.59
CA GLU A 46 -22.43 0.37 -1.93
C GLU A 46 -22.64 1.73 -2.59
N ALA A 47 -22.02 2.79 -2.08
CA ALA A 47 -22.13 4.15 -2.62
C ALA A 47 -21.35 4.38 -3.94
N LEU A 48 -20.43 3.49 -4.31
CA LEU A 48 -19.57 3.63 -5.48
C LEU A 48 -20.40 3.69 -6.79
N GLN A 49 -20.29 4.81 -7.50
CA GLN A 49 -21.00 5.06 -8.76
C GLN A 49 -20.32 4.44 -9.97
N ASP A 50 -19.00 4.20 -9.88
CA ASP A 50 -18.26 3.48 -10.91
C ASP A 50 -18.67 2.00 -10.90
N THR A 51 -19.59 1.65 -11.79
CA THR A 51 -20.17 0.30 -11.85
C THR A 51 -19.17 -0.77 -12.27
N GLU A 52 -18.18 -0.43 -13.08
CA GLU A 52 -17.16 -1.39 -13.52
C GLU A 52 -16.19 -1.68 -12.38
N LEU A 53 -15.71 -0.65 -11.70
CA LEU A 53 -14.87 -0.80 -10.51
C LEU A 53 -15.64 -1.53 -9.39
N LYS A 54 -16.91 -1.21 -9.16
CA LYS A 54 -17.75 -1.87 -8.16
C LYS A 54 -17.90 -3.37 -8.42
N LYS A 55 -18.10 -3.77 -9.68
CA LYS A 55 -18.13 -5.20 -10.07
C LYS A 55 -16.76 -5.87 -9.89
N ALA A 56 -15.67 -5.16 -10.17
CA ALA A 56 -14.31 -5.68 -10.04
C ALA A 56 -13.80 -5.75 -8.59
N ALA A 57 -14.38 -4.99 -7.67
CA ALA A 57 -13.88 -4.81 -6.30
C ALA A 57 -13.63 -6.14 -5.56
N GLN A 58 -14.60 -7.07 -5.62
CA GLN A 58 -14.46 -8.38 -4.98
C GLN A 58 -13.34 -9.22 -5.61
N LEU A 59 -13.20 -9.18 -6.94
CA LEU A 59 -12.15 -9.91 -7.65
C LEU A 59 -10.76 -9.35 -7.29
N ILE A 60 -10.63 -8.02 -7.20
CA ILE A 60 -9.37 -7.37 -6.80
C ILE A 60 -8.99 -7.79 -5.37
N ASP A 61 -9.94 -7.73 -4.43
CA ASP A 61 -9.71 -8.11 -3.03
C ASP A 61 -9.32 -9.60 -2.90
N GLN A 62 -10.01 -10.49 -3.62
CA GLN A 62 -9.67 -11.92 -3.68
C GLN A 62 -8.28 -12.15 -4.28
N THR A 63 -7.95 -11.46 -5.38
CA THR A 63 -6.63 -11.59 -6.02
C THR A 63 -5.51 -11.17 -5.08
N LEU A 64 -5.67 -10.05 -4.38
CA LEU A 64 -4.68 -9.55 -3.43
C LEU A 64 -4.58 -10.43 -2.18
N SER A 65 -5.70 -10.96 -1.68
CA SER A 65 -5.72 -11.85 -0.51
C SER A 65 -5.19 -13.25 -0.80
N GLN A 66 -5.22 -13.70 -2.06
CA GLN A 66 -4.69 -15.00 -2.50
C GLN A 66 -3.29 -14.91 -3.12
N ALA A 67 -2.64 -13.74 -3.08
CA ALA A 67 -1.30 -13.56 -3.61
C ALA A 67 -0.31 -14.59 -2.99
N LYS A 68 0.46 -15.27 -3.85
CA LYS A 68 1.40 -16.33 -3.45
C LYS A 68 2.44 -15.86 -2.44
N PHE A 69 2.96 -14.65 -2.63
CA PHE A 69 4.01 -14.08 -1.80
C PHE A 69 3.41 -13.00 -0.90
N LYS A 70 2.94 -13.41 0.28
CA LYS A 70 2.53 -12.48 1.33
C LYS A 70 3.74 -12.02 2.14
N THR A 71 3.67 -10.79 2.60
CA THR A 71 4.64 -10.12 3.45
C THR A 71 3.91 -9.39 4.56
N LEU A 72 4.65 -8.78 5.49
CA LEU A 72 4.15 -7.62 6.21
C LEU A 72 4.07 -6.41 5.27
N VAL A 73 2.94 -5.70 5.33
CA VAL A 73 2.71 -4.40 4.70
C VAL A 73 2.78 -3.31 5.76
N HIS A 74 3.26 -2.11 5.40
CA HIS A 74 3.27 -0.93 6.26
C HIS A 74 1.86 -0.59 6.72
N GLY A 75 0.88 -0.65 5.82
CA GLY A 75 -0.54 -0.48 6.14
C GLY A 75 -1.11 0.90 5.82
N ASP A 76 -0.27 1.94 5.90
CA ASP A 76 -0.60 3.33 5.53
C ASP A 76 0.56 4.03 4.77
N ALA A 77 1.09 3.39 3.72
CA ALA A 77 2.29 3.83 3.00
C ALA A 77 2.07 5.06 2.09
N LYS A 78 1.53 6.16 2.60
CA LYS A 78 1.39 7.43 1.86
C LYS A 78 2.68 8.27 1.93
N LEU A 79 2.93 9.13 0.94
CA LEU A 79 4.14 9.97 0.88
C LEU A 79 4.39 10.76 2.18
N ALA A 80 3.32 11.25 2.83
CA ALA A 80 3.40 11.99 4.09
C ALA A 80 3.94 11.16 5.28
N ASN A 81 3.95 9.83 5.18
CA ASN A 81 4.47 8.90 6.19
C ASN A 81 5.92 8.49 5.91
N PHE A 82 6.61 9.16 4.99
CA PHE A 82 8.05 9.01 4.76
C PHE A 82 8.79 10.26 5.20
N CYS A 83 9.77 10.08 6.09
CA CYS A 83 10.70 11.12 6.51
C CYS A 83 11.96 11.02 5.64
N PHE A 84 12.26 12.10 4.93
CA PHE A 84 13.44 12.21 4.07
C PHE A 84 14.63 12.72 4.87
N GLU A 85 15.80 12.13 4.63
CA GLU A 85 17.06 12.67 5.10
C GLU A 85 17.42 13.96 4.35
N GLN A 86 18.42 14.71 4.85
CA GLN A 86 18.85 15.98 4.26
C GLN A 86 19.33 15.84 2.80
N ASP A 87 19.84 14.68 2.41
CA ASP A 87 20.24 14.38 1.03
C ASP A 87 19.07 14.03 0.10
N GLU A 88 17.86 13.85 0.65
CA GLU A 88 16.64 13.42 -0.04
C GLU A 88 16.75 12.05 -0.76
N LEU A 89 17.82 11.28 -0.52
CA LEU A 89 18.08 9.98 -1.15
C LEU A 89 17.71 8.81 -0.24
N SER A 90 17.69 9.05 1.07
CA SER A 90 17.31 8.06 2.08
C SER A 90 16.00 8.45 2.76
N VAL A 91 15.22 7.44 3.15
CA VAL A 91 13.95 7.63 3.85
C VAL A 91 13.79 6.67 5.02
N ALA A 92 13.04 7.11 6.03
CA ALA A 92 12.43 6.26 7.03
C ALA A 92 10.90 6.31 6.90
N ALA A 93 10.23 5.17 7.03
CA ALA A 93 8.77 5.14 7.14
C ALA A 93 8.34 5.26 8.60
N VAL A 94 7.20 5.90 8.83
CA VAL A 94 6.57 6.08 10.14
C VAL A 94 5.07 5.77 10.04
N ASP A 95 4.39 5.65 11.19
CA ASP A 95 2.94 5.36 11.28
C ASP A 95 2.57 3.93 10.83
N PHE A 96 3.06 2.94 11.58
CA PHE A 96 2.77 1.50 11.40
C PHE A 96 1.49 1.04 12.10
N GLN A 97 0.53 1.93 12.38
CA GLN A 97 -0.69 1.58 13.13
C GLN A 97 -1.51 0.44 12.47
N TYR A 98 -1.40 0.30 11.15
CA TYR A 98 -2.09 -0.73 10.35
C TYR A 98 -1.16 -1.80 9.77
N VAL A 99 0.02 -1.98 10.37
CA VAL A 99 1.00 -2.99 9.96
C VAL A 99 0.44 -4.40 10.12
N GLY A 100 0.52 -5.21 9.07
CA GLY A 100 -0.08 -6.54 9.07
C GLY A 100 0.25 -7.34 7.85
N HIS A 101 -0.34 -8.52 7.71
CA HIS A 101 -0.05 -9.40 6.59
C HIS A 101 -0.82 -8.98 5.33
N GLY A 102 -0.19 -9.08 4.17
CA GLY A 102 -0.86 -8.75 2.92
C GLY A 102 0.02 -8.91 1.69
N CYS A 103 -0.58 -8.58 0.55
CA CYS A 103 0.16 -8.38 -0.69
C CYS A 103 0.90 -7.04 -0.65
N ALA A 104 2.19 -7.05 -0.92
CA ALA A 104 3.06 -5.86 -1.02
C ALA A 104 2.47 -4.74 -1.89
N MET A 105 1.74 -5.12 -2.95
CA MET A 105 1.14 -4.16 -3.89
C MET A 105 0.10 -3.23 -3.24
N LYS A 106 -0.46 -3.59 -2.08
CA LYS A 106 -1.36 -2.69 -1.34
C LYS A 106 -0.66 -1.40 -0.91
N ASP A 107 0.55 -1.51 -0.36
CA ASP A 107 1.35 -0.33 0.02
C ASP A 107 1.78 0.46 -1.21
N VAL A 108 2.20 -0.23 -2.29
CA VAL A 108 2.64 0.43 -3.53
C VAL A 108 1.50 1.23 -4.16
N ALA A 109 0.29 0.66 -4.24
CA ALA A 109 -0.87 1.35 -4.79
C ALA A 109 -1.24 2.60 -3.98
N LEU A 110 -1.28 2.48 -2.64
CA LEU A 110 -1.55 3.61 -1.74
C LEU A 110 -0.46 4.69 -1.82
N PHE A 111 0.80 4.27 -1.90
CA PHE A 111 1.92 5.18 -2.09
C PHE A 111 1.74 5.97 -3.39
N MET A 112 1.53 5.28 -4.50
CA MET A 112 1.36 5.90 -5.81
C MET A 112 0.18 6.87 -5.84
N SER A 113 -0.96 6.52 -5.25
CA SER A 113 -2.13 7.42 -5.19
C SER A 113 -1.88 8.69 -4.38
N SER A 114 -0.93 8.66 -3.44
CA SER A 114 -0.57 9.82 -2.61
C SER A 114 0.60 10.64 -3.18
N ALA A 115 1.46 10.01 -3.98
CA ALA A 115 2.73 10.58 -4.44
C ALA A 115 2.68 11.07 -5.89
N VAL A 116 1.80 10.48 -6.71
CA VAL A 116 1.63 10.77 -8.13
C VAL A 116 0.22 11.29 -8.39
N LYS A 117 0.15 12.46 -9.00
CA LYS A 117 -1.09 13.07 -9.46
C LYS A 117 -1.71 12.27 -10.61
N PRO A 118 -3.05 12.09 -10.65
CA PRO A 118 -3.72 11.34 -11.70
C PRO A 118 -3.37 11.82 -13.12
N GLU A 119 -3.18 13.13 -13.32
CA GLU A 119 -2.86 13.72 -14.63
C GLU A 119 -1.48 13.32 -15.17
N ARG A 120 -0.65 12.65 -14.36
CA ARG A 120 0.67 12.16 -14.75
C ARG A 120 0.69 10.65 -15.05
N CYS A 121 -0.42 9.95 -14.84
CA CYS A 121 -0.57 8.56 -15.24
C CYS A 121 -0.85 8.49 -16.74
N ALA A 122 -0.16 7.61 -17.46
CA ALA A 122 -0.51 7.33 -18.84
C ALA A 122 -1.85 6.59 -18.91
N GLU A 123 -2.67 6.91 -19.91
CA GLU A 123 -3.88 6.15 -20.27
C GLU A 123 -3.54 4.74 -20.78
#